data_AF-A0A673MYU1-F1
#
_entry.id   AF-A0A673MYU1-F1
#
_cell.length_a   1.000
_cell.length_b   1.000
_cell.length_c   1.000
_cell.angle_alpha   90.00
_cell.angle_beta   90.00
_cell.angle_gamma   90.00
#
_symmetry.space_group_name_H-M   'P 1'
#
loop_
_entity.id
_entity.type
_entity.pdbx_description
1 polymer ?
#
loop_
_entity_poly.entity_id
_entity_poly.type
_entity_poly.pdbx_seq_one_letter_code
_entity_poly.pdbx_strand_id
1 'polypeptide(L)'
;MDEQLTGGYSEPCGQCAAVNWGVSDEGQFFCRSCHNVIEKTREVVDVNTLHSKHSRISQITRPKKKRQENEREWMICEGFQFILKHQAKALVSLGVCMKFETEVLWNFWKRYLQNTQQAFTRNPVYTPRFTVFMKSQSDSESNAQSEQSYHTEVASEMSEEMSVSGYSSEAQSSVCSGSLDAVVYQNMKGTRMHNLMTMPRTLALCYLALLWVREAITLADLLRMVSERCIPYMNIHEAFPAELSLFGKDVQFFNYLPSYSLVHKEAVTLARILQLPSFPTVSKDCLLHPFPLTVRYLLEANLPNDLHVWVHKVIRQAAMEDSSFLTFEPSKEKPHLLRYDIQAVAVIIVTLKLLFKLDDHVEWKLSEEAAKKKKKKLFKLKKWFDVVQPVLEQARKREEREEAQRQWGTTKPFITSLKRKSAVLKKRRVAKHLEQKFQKFTDSAPEQSSSLTNPHASFHFSWGKEEGSDGPSMYKKRLDCTLKKDGFKYLCNRKYWHPELRLCPRRTCGDHFSKIEPSLPRMYVWVLDLFSFILGVRQAEVHKEVLSVERRFLKRNHQPKIQWTLTSCKNKKKRSKTCFFFLCILYFD
;
A
#
# COMPACT_ATOMS: atom_id res chain seq x y z
N MET A 1 -35.56 2.16 30.66
CA MET A 1 -35.98 1.74 29.29
C MET A 1 -37.02 0.61 29.35
N ASP A 2 -36.98 -0.27 30.37
CA ASP A 2 -37.92 -1.40 30.48
C ASP A 2 -39.26 -1.10 31.20
N GLU A 3 -39.32 -0.13 32.14
CA GLU A 3 -40.60 0.27 32.78
C GLU A 3 -41.62 0.87 31.80
N GLN A 4 -41.15 1.46 30.69
CA GLN A 4 -42.02 1.95 29.62
C GLN A 4 -42.64 0.82 28.79
N LEU A 5 -42.05 -0.39 28.80
CA LEU A 5 -42.52 -1.51 28.00
C LEU A 5 -43.55 -2.38 28.73
N THR A 6 -43.51 -2.42 30.07
CA THR A 6 -44.47 -3.16 30.90
C THR A 6 -45.72 -2.36 31.25
N GLY A 7 -45.80 -1.09 30.86
CA GLY A 7 -47.00 -0.25 31.02
C GLY A 7 -47.43 -0.02 32.47
N GLY A 8 -46.53 -0.15 33.44
CA GLY A 8 -46.87 -0.03 34.87
C GLY A 8 -47.54 -1.25 35.48
N TYR A 9 -47.42 -2.44 34.86
CA TYR A 9 -47.99 -3.67 35.40
C TYR A 9 -47.34 -4.06 36.74
N SER A 10 -48.10 -3.90 37.82
CA SER A 10 -47.64 -4.06 39.22
C SER A 10 -48.28 -5.24 39.96
N GLU A 11 -48.93 -6.16 39.26
CA GLU A 11 -49.48 -7.36 39.89
C GLU A 11 -48.37 -8.35 40.27
N PRO A 12 -48.44 -9.00 41.44
CA PRO A 12 -47.45 -9.99 41.86
C PRO A 12 -47.56 -11.26 41.01
N CYS A 13 -46.41 -11.84 40.66
CA CYS A 13 -46.38 -13.11 39.96
C CYS A 13 -47.08 -14.21 40.78
N GLY A 14 -48.04 -14.94 40.19
CA GLY A 14 -48.76 -16.02 40.86
C GLY A 14 -47.89 -17.21 41.32
N GLN A 15 -46.62 -17.30 40.88
CA GLN A 15 -45.70 -18.38 41.25
C GLN A 15 -44.66 -17.98 42.31
N CYS A 16 -44.19 -16.73 42.32
CA CYS A 16 -43.12 -16.30 43.23
C CYS A 16 -43.40 -14.98 43.97
N ALA A 17 -44.61 -14.43 43.81
CA ALA A 17 -45.07 -13.15 44.36
C ALA A 17 -44.24 -11.90 43.96
N ALA A 18 -43.19 -12.04 43.15
CA ALA A 18 -42.38 -10.91 42.71
C ALA A 18 -43.11 -10.04 41.70
N VAL A 19 -43.03 -8.72 41.86
CA VAL A 19 -43.57 -7.71 40.94
C VAL A 19 -42.45 -7.23 40.01
N ASN A 20 -41.94 -8.16 39.19
CA ASN A 20 -40.80 -7.89 38.30
C ASN A 20 -41.01 -8.56 36.93
N TRP A 21 -41.58 -7.82 36.00
CA TRP A 21 -42.02 -8.31 34.71
C TRP A 21 -41.13 -7.84 33.56
N GLY A 22 -40.95 -8.69 32.56
CA GLY A 22 -40.37 -8.37 31.25
C GLY A 22 -41.33 -8.76 30.13
N VAL A 23 -41.09 -8.24 28.92
CA VAL A 23 -41.88 -8.58 27.73
C VAL A 23 -40.95 -9.22 26.70
N SER A 24 -41.34 -10.35 26.13
CA SER A 24 -40.59 -11.05 25.07
C SER A 24 -40.68 -10.31 23.73
N ASP A 25 -39.82 -10.66 22.77
CA ASP A 25 -39.85 -10.10 21.41
C ASP A 25 -41.18 -10.39 20.67
N GLU A 26 -41.94 -11.38 21.14
CA GLU A 26 -43.27 -11.77 20.65
C GLU A 26 -44.42 -11.06 21.40
N GLY A 27 -44.11 -10.20 22.38
CA GLY A 27 -45.10 -9.38 23.09
C GLY A 27 -45.74 -10.02 24.32
N GLN A 28 -45.24 -11.18 24.78
CA GLN A 28 -45.74 -11.89 25.96
C GLN A 28 -45.05 -11.43 27.25
N PHE A 29 -45.78 -11.32 28.34
CA PHE A 29 -45.22 -10.98 29.65
C PHE A 29 -44.62 -12.21 30.34
N PHE A 30 -43.41 -12.06 30.89
CA PHE A 30 -42.76 -13.09 31.70
C PHE A 30 -42.16 -12.51 32.98
N CYS A 31 -42.19 -13.26 34.07
CA CYS A 31 -41.57 -12.86 35.33
C CYS A 31 -40.05 -12.99 35.22
N ARG A 32 -39.29 -11.94 35.55
CA ARG A 32 -37.81 -11.99 35.50
C ARG A 32 -37.20 -12.82 36.62
N SER A 33 -37.95 -13.08 37.70
CA SER A 33 -37.45 -13.82 38.85
C SER A 33 -37.61 -15.33 38.72
N CYS A 34 -38.69 -15.81 38.10
CA CYS A 34 -38.97 -17.24 37.96
C CYS A 34 -39.25 -17.70 36.52
N HIS A 35 -39.17 -16.79 35.53
CA HIS A 35 -39.44 -17.05 34.13
C HIS A 35 -40.85 -17.56 33.79
N ASN A 36 -41.81 -17.45 34.73
CA ASN A 36 -43.21 -17.77 34.45
C ASN A 36 -43.80 -16.81 33.42
N VAL A 37 -44.39 -17.34 32.35
CA VAL A 37 -45.02 -16.58 31.27
C VAL A 37 -46.53 -16.49 31.55
N ILE A 38 -47.11 -15.30 31.37
CA ILE A 38 -48.55 -15.09 31.51
C ILE A 38 -49.17 -14.78 30.14
N GLU A 39 -50.45 -15.11 29.99
CA GLU A 39 -51.20 -14.98 28.73
C GLU A 39 -51.47 -13.52 28.33
N LYS A 40 -51.16 -12.57 29.22
CA LYS A 40 -51.26 -11.14 28.93
C LYS A 40 -50.26 -10.76 27.85
N THR A 41 -50.77 -10.28 26.72
CA THR A 41 -49.98 -9.71 25.62
C THR A 41 -50.13 -8.19 25.64
N ARG A 42 -49.11 -7.46 25.19
CA ARG A 42 -49.16 -5.99 25.14
C ARG A 42 -50.29 -5.54 24.20
N GLU A 43 -51.29 -4.87 24.74
CA GLU A 43 -52.32 -4.21 23.93
C GLU A 43 -51.67 -3.16 23.03
N VAL A 44 -51.70 -3.39 21.72
CA VAL A 44 -51.29 -2.41 20.72
C VAL A 44 -52.47 -1.45 20.56
N VAL A 45 -52.40 -0.30 21.23
CA VAL A 45 -53.38 0.77 21.04
C VAL A 45 -53.22 1.32 19.62
N ASP A 46 -54.08 0.86 18.72
CA ASP A 46 -54.27 1.44 17.38
C ASP A 46 -55.11 2.72 17.53
N VAL A 47 -54.45 3.89 17.48
CA VAL A 47 -55.09 5.20 17.70
C VAL A 47 -55.90 5.65 16.46
N ASN A 48 -56.46 4.73 15.69
CA ASN A 48 -57.22 5.05 14.47
C ASN A 48 -58.54 4.29 14.32
N THR A 49 -59.12 3.75 15.38
CA THR A 49 -60.39 3.00 15.28
C THR A 49 -61.53 3.56 16.13
N LEU A 50 -61.76 4.87 16.05
CA LEU A 50 -63.09 5.43 16.28
C LEU A 50 -63.35 6.43 15.16
N HIS A 51 -63.96 5.96 14.07
CA HIS A 51 -65.06 6.58 13.33
C HIS A 51 -65.31 5.83 12.00
N SER A 52 -66.57 5.44 11.82
CA SER A 52 -67.25 5.14 10.56
C SER A 52 -67.08 3.75 9.91
N LYS A 53 -68.21 3.05 9.91
CA LYS A 53 -68.58 1.95 9.01
C LYS A 53 -68.41 2.41 7.55
N HIS A 54 -67.73 1.61 6.72
CA HIS A 54 -68.10 1.20 5.36
C HIS A 54 -66.90 0.52 4.67
N SER A 55 -67.15 -0.63 4.07
CA SER A 55 -66.18 -1.39 3.29
C SER A 55 -65.66 -0.59 2.11
N ARG A 56 -64.34 -0.48 1.98
CA ARG A 56 -63.63 -0.21 0.72
C ARG A 56 -62.16 -0.63 0.88
N ILE A 57 -61.75 -1.58 0.06
CA ILE A 57 -60.35 -1.99 -0.09
C ILE A 57 -59.56 -0.76 -0.55
N SER A 58 -58.66 -0.27 0.29
CA SER A 58 -57.67 0.74 -0.10
C SER A 58 -56.28 0.14 0.06
N GLN A 59 -55.49 0.16 -1.02
CA GLN A 59 -54.10 -0.23 -1.00
C GLN A 59 -53.34 0.70 -0.03
N ILE A 60 -52.86 0.15 1.08
CA ILE A 60 -52.03 0.85 2.04
C ILE A 60 -50.65 1.08 1.41
N THR A 61 -50.43 2.28 0.87
CA THR A 61 -49.07 2.80 0.68
C THR A 61 -48.45 3.02 2.05
N ARG A 62 -47.38 2.26 2.34
CA ARG A 62 -46.61 2.43 3.59
C ARG A 62 -46.20 3.90 3.74
N PRO A 63 -46.42 4.54 4.90
CA PRO A 63 -45.90 5.87 5.13
C PRO A 63 -44.37 5.81 5.10
N LYS A 64 -43.74 6.66 4.28
CA LYS A 64 -42.31 6.91 4.35
C LYS A 64 -41.98 7.28 5.80
N LYS A 65 -41.08 6.54 6.44
CA LYS A 65 -40.46 7.00 7.70
C LYS A 65 -39.99 8.43 7.46
N LYS A 66 -40.49 9.38 8.26
CA LYS A 66 -39.94 10.72 8.36
C LYS A 66 -38.43 10.56 8.59
N ARG A 67 -37.62 10.93 7.59
CA ARG A 67 -36.16 11.03 7.71
C ARG A 67 -35.90 11.92 8.92
N GLN A 68 -35.11 11.43 9.86
CA GLN A 68 -34.67 12.23 11.00
C GLN A 68 -33.96 13.47 10.46
N GLU A 69 -34.27 14.63 11.02
CA GLU A 69 -33.86 15.97 10.55
C GLU A 69 -32.33 16.21 10.57
N ASN A 70 -31.53 15.23 11.02
CA ASN A 70 -30.08 15.34 11.23
C ASN A 70 -29.20 14.45 10.32
N GLU A 71 -29.74 13.70 9.35
CA GLU A 71 -28.90 12.97 8.39
C GLU A 71 -28.45 13.91 7.25
N ARG A 72 -27.39 14.69 7.50
CA ARG A 72 -26.71 15.44 6.43
C ARG A 72 -26.20 14.44 5.40
N GLU A 73 -26.68 14.57 4.16
CA GLU A 73 -26.22 13.75 3.05
C GLU A 73 -24.74 14.09 2.73
N TRP A 74 -23.91 13.05 2.50
CA TRP A 74 -22.47 13.20 2.28
C TRP A 74 -22.00 12.50 1.00
N MET A 75 -20.82 12.92 0.53
CA MET A 75 -20.20 12.46 -0.72
C MET A 75 -18.94 11.64 -0.48
N ILE A 76 -18.65 10.62 -1.29
CA ILE A 76 -17.45 9.78 -1.13
C ILE A 76 -16.15 10.62 -1.08
N CYS A 77 -16.09 11.71 -1.85
CA CYS A 77 -14.96 12.63 -1.83
C CYS A 77 -14.76 13.34 -0.46
N GLU A 78 -15.82 13.61 0.31
CA GLU A 78 -15.73 14.13 1.68
C GLU A 78 -15.10 13.09 2.63
N GLY A 79 -15.44 11.81 2.44
CA GLY A 79 -14.79 10.70 3.16
C GLY A 79 -13.28 10.65 2.89
N PHE A 80 -12.86 10.75 1.63
CA PHE A 80 -11.43 10.81 1.29
C PHE A 80 -10.75 12.09 1.77
N GLN A 81 -11.45 13.23 1.79
CA GLN A 81 -10.93 14.47 2.37
C GLN A 81 -10.66 14.30 3.88
N PHE A 82 -11.54 13.62 4.61
CA PHE A 82 -11.34 13.29 6.01
C PHE A 82 -10.09 12.43 6.23
N ILE A 83 -9.89 11.42 5.38
CA ILE A 83 -8.73 10.53 5.41
C ILE A 83 -7.44 11.31 5.15
N LEU A 84 -7.40 12.09 4.07
CA LEU A 84 -6.25 12.93 3.73
C LEU A 84 -5.89 13.90 4.86
N LYS A 85 -6.89 14.48 5.53
CA LYS A 85 -6.66 15.39 6.68
C LYS A 85 -5.93 14.68 7.83
N HIS A 86 -6.32 13.45 8.16
CA HIS A 86 -5.69 12.69 9.23
C HIS A 86 -4.29 12.21 8.84
N GLN A 87 -4.11 11.78 7.59
CA GLN A 87 -2.79 11.42 7.06
C GLN A 87 -1.83 12.61 7.06
N ALA A 88 -2.30 13.80 6.65
CA ALA A 88 -1.51 15.01 6.65
C ALA A 88 -1.08 15.41 8.08
N LYS A 89 -2.02 15.43 9.01
CA LYS A 89 -1.73 15.72 10.43
C LYS A 89 -0.72 14.74 11.03
N ALA A 90 -0.85 13.46 10.72
CA ALA A 90 0.09 12.45 11.16
C ALA A 90 1.51 12.71 10.61
N LEU A 91 1.63 12.99 9.31
CA LEU A 91 2.92 13.32 8.67
C LEU A 91 3.57 14.57 9.31
N VAL A 92 2.77 15.60 9.55
CA VAL A 92 3.23 16.82 10.23
C VAL A 92 3.69 16.52 11.65
N SER A 93 2.94 15.71 12.41
CA SER A 93 3.32 15.34 13.77
C SER A 93 4.62 14.52 13.83
N LEU A 94 4.98 13.88 12.71
CA LEU A 94 6.22 13.12 12.54
C LEU A 94 7.39 14.00 12.04
N GLY A 95 7.19 15.32 11.92
CA GLY A 95 8.24 16.30 11.62
C GLY A 95 8.26 16.84 10.20
N VAL A 96 7.29 16.48 9.35
CA VAL A 96 7.17 17.07 7.99
C VAL A 96 6.82 18.56 8.06
N CYS A 97 7.46 19.37 7.24
CA CYS A 97 7.24 20.81 7.18
C CYS A 97 5.76 21.18 6.96
N MET A 98 5.23 22.14 7.72
CA MET A 98 3.82 22.52 7.66
C MET A 98 3.35 23.00 6.27
N LYS A 99 4.25 23.53 5.44
CA LYS A 99 3.95 23.93 4.05
C LYS A 99 3.45 22.76 3.20
N PHE A 100 3.87 21.53 3.53
CA PHE A 100 3.36 20.30 2.90
C PHE A 100 1.83 20.25 2.97
N GLU A 101 1.25 20.45 4.16
CA GLU A 101 -0.19 20.38 4.36
C GLU A 101 -0.88 21.62 3.78
N THR A 102 -0.45 22.81 4.21
CA THR A 102 -1.20 24.06 3.98
C THR A 102 -1.10 24.59 2.54
N GLU A 103 0.09 24.52 1.94
CA GLU A 103 0.37 25.14 0.64
C GLU A 103 0.37 24.13 -0.51
N VAL A 104 0.64 22.85 -0.26
CA VAL A 104 0.82 21.87 -1.34
C VAL A 104 -0.31 20.87 -1.40
N LEU A 105 -0.50 20.06 -0.36
CA LEU A 105 -1.46 18.96 -0.35
C LEU A 105 -2.90 19.46 -0.56
N TRP A 106 -3.31 20.53 0.13
CA TRP A 106 -4.66 21.08 -0.06
C TRP A 106 -4.86 21.74 -1.41
N ASN A 107 -3.81 22.33 -2.00
CA ASN A 107 -3.88 22.84 -3.36
C ASN A 107 -3.99 21.71 -4.39
N PHE A 108 -3.27 20.60 -4.18
CA PHE A 108 -3.42 19.40 -5.00
C PHE A 108 -4.82 18.81 -4.87
N TRP A 109 -5.36 18.70 -3.66
CA TRP A 109 -6.71 18.19 -3.44
C TRP A 109 -7.79 19.06 -4.11
N LYS A 110 -7.72 20.39 -3.96
CA LYS A 110 -8.64 21.31 -4.64
C LYS A 110 -8.56 21.16 -6.16
N ARG A 111 -7.35 21.09 -6.72
CA ARG A 111 -7.11 20.89 -8.16
C ARG A 111 -7.65 19.54 -8.64
N TYR A 112 -7.50 18.49 -7.84
CA TYR A 112 -8.07 17.18 -8.12
C TYR A 112 -9.59 17.24 -8.23
N LEU A 113 -10.26 17.85 -7.23
CA LEU A 113 -11.71 17.98 -7.22
C LEU A 113 -12.24 18.78 -8.42
N GLN A 114 -11.54 19.86 -8.80
CA GLN A 114 -11.85 20.67 -9.99
C GLN A 114 -11.72 19.87 -11.27
N ASN A 115 -10.56 19.23 -11.50
CA ASN A 115 -10.27 18.53 -12.75
C ASN A 115 -11.11 17.27 -12.93
N THR A 116 -11.55 16.64 -11.83
CA THR A 116 -12.47 15.51 -11.85
C THR A 116 -13.95 15.90 -11.81
N GLN A 117 -14.23 17.22 -11.79
CA GLN A 117 -15.57 17.79 -11.74
C GLN A 117 -16.40 17.34 -10.51
N GLN A 118 -15.75 16.92 -9.44
CA GLN A 118 -16.41 16.51 -8.20
C GLN A 118 -16.81 17.70 -7.32
N ALA A 119 -16.02 18.79 -7.37
CA ALA A 119 -16.34 20.05 -6.69
C ALA A 119 -15.66 21.25 -7.36
N PHE A 120 -16.10 22.47 -7.02
CA PHE A 120 -15.56 23.73 -7.56
C PHE A 120 -15.64 23.84 -9.11
N THR A 121 -16.73 23.33 -9.67
CA THR A 121 -17.02 23.30 -11.12
C THR A 121 -18.44 23.79 -11.38
N ARG A 122 -18.66 24.40 -12.55
CA ARG A 122 -20.00 24.85 -13.01
C ARG A 122 -20.94 23.68 -13.33
N ASN A 123 -20.38 22.54 -13.73
CA ASN A 123 -21.11 21.32 -14.09
C ASN A 123 -20.57 20.16 -13.24
N PRO A 124 -21.06 19.97 -12.00
CA PRO A 124 -20.64 18.84 -11.18
C PRO A 124 -21.20 17.53 -11.73
N VAL A 125 -20.45 16.44 -11.54
CA VAL A 125 -20.76 15.07 -12.03
C VAL A 125 -22.16 14.58 -11.62
N TYR A 126 -22.73 15.17 -10.57
CA TYR A 126 -24.00 14.78 -9.94
C TYR A 126 -25.24 15.49 -10.51
N THR A 127 -25.11 16.33 -11.54
CA THR A 127 -26.27 17.01 -12.15
C THR A 127 -27.06 16.10 -13.10
N PRO A 128 -28.41 16.11 -13.07
CA PRO A 128 -29.26 15.30 -13.95
C PRO A 128 -28.98 15.53 -15.46
N ARG A 129 -28.60 16.76 -15.84
CA ARG A 129 -28.18 17.09 -17.21
C ARG A 129 -26.93 16.35 -17.65
N PHE A 130 -26.01 16.08 -16.71
CA PHE A 130 -24.80 15.31 -16.98
C PHE A 130 -25.12 13.82 -17.15
N THR A 131 -26.02 13.24 -16.33
CA THR A 131 -26.44 11.83 -16.48
C THR A 131 -27.16 11.54 -17.81
N VAL A 132 -27.92 12.51 -18.35
CA VAL A 132 -28.58 12.38 -19.67
C VAL A 132 -27.57 12.50 -20.81
N PHE A 133 -26.65 13.47 -20.74
CA PHE A 133 -25.54 13.61 -21.71
C PHE A 133 -24.60 12.39 -21.74
N MET A 134 -24.42 11.74 -20.59
CA MET A 134 -23.57 10.55 -20.44
C MET A 134 -24.16 9.30 -21.10
N LYS A 135 -25.49 9.16 -21.10
CA LYS A 135 -26.18 8.01 -21.70
C LYS A 135 -26.11 8.04 -23.23
N SER A 136 -26.12 9.22 -23.83
CA SER A 136 -26.00 9.41 -25.28
C SER A 136 -24.60 9.18 -25.87
N GLN A 137 -23.53 9.26 -25.08
CA GLN A 137 -22.15 9.04 -25.59
C GLN A 137 -21.67 7.58 -25.47
N SER A 138 -22.29 6.77 -24.62
CA SER A 138 -21.92 5.35 -24.43
C SER A 138 -22.34 4.46 -25.61
N ASP A 139 -23.31 4.91 -26.41
CA ASP A 139 -23.85 4.12 -27.53
C ASP A 139 -23.02 4.30 -28.82
N SER A 140 -21.98 5.14 -28.81
CA SER A 140 -21.22 5.49 -30.02
C SER A 140 -19.78 4.98 -30.10
N GLU A 141 -19.23 4.36 -29.05
CA GLU A 141 -17.86 3.81 -29.11
C GLU A 141 -17.74 2.44 -28.44
N SER A 142 -18.11 1.39 -29.19
CA SER A 142 -17.82 0.00 -28.84
C SER A 142 -16.94 -0.65 -29.92
N ASN A 143 -15.62 -0.56 -29.78
CA ASN A 143 -14.73 -1.68 -30.12
C ASN A 143 -13.29 -1.46 -29.60
N ALA A 144 -12.92 -2.16 -28.53
CA ALA A 144 -11.59 -2.74 -28.33
C ALA A 144 -11.52 -3.42 -26.95
N GLN A 145 -11.54 -4.75 -26.96
CA GLN A 145 -11.22 -5.60 -25.83
C GLN A 145 -9.73 -5.45 -25.44
N SER A 146 -9.42 -5.48 -24.14
CA SER A 146 -8.37 -6.39 -23.64
C SER A 146 -8.45 -6.56 -22.12
N GLU A 147 -8.45 -7.82 -21.73
CA GLU A 147 -8.44 -8.40 -20.40
C GLU A 147 -7.09 -8.21 -19.68
N GLN A 148 -7.13 -8.03 -18.35
CA GLN A 148 -6.33 -8.81 -17.38
C GLN A 148 -6.65 -8.34 -15.95
N SER A 149 -7.54 -9.09 -15.30
CA SER A 149 -7.79 -9.03 -13.87
C SER A 149 -6.83 -9.98 -13.14
N TYR A 150 -6.23 -9.51 -12.06
CA TYR A 150 -5.61 -10.38 -11.05
C TYR A 150 -6.60 -10.44 -9.87
N HIS A 151 -7.38 -11.52 -9.80
CA HIS A 151 -8.15 -11.88 -8.61
C HIS A 151 -7.34 -12.89 -7.80
N THR A 152 -7.06 -12.55 -6.55
CA THR A 152 -6.65 -13.52 -5.53
C THR A 152 -7.92 -14.18 -4.98
N GLU A 153 -7.90 -15.50 -4.97
CA GLU A 153 -9.01 -16.37 -4.58
C GLU A 153 -9.37 -16.19 -3.10
N VAL A 154 -10.64 -15.91 -2.85
CA VAL A 154 -11.30 -16.24 -1.58
C VAL A 154 -12.65 -16.83 -1.93
N ALA A 155 -12.82 -18.10 -1.58
CA ALA A 155 -13.96 -18.93 -1.89
C ALA A 155 -15.28 -18.27 -1.49
N SER A 156 -16.25 -18.30 -2.41
CA SER A 156 -17.67 -18.27 -2.06
C SER A 156 -18.46 -19.02 -3.12
N GLU A 157 -19.22 -19.97 -2.59
CA GLU A 157 -20.01 -20.99 -3.25
C GLU A 157 -21.18 -20.42 -4.06
N MET A 158 -21.58 -21.22 -5.04
CA MET A 158 -22.73 -21.15 -5.94
C MET A 158 -23.89 -20.22 -5.55
N SER A 159 -24.37 -19.48 -6.54
CA SER A 159 -25.81 -19.23 -6.72
C SER A 159 -26.09 -19.01 -8.20
N GLU A 160 -26.95 -19.87 -8.74
CA GLU A 160 -27.36 -19.97 -10.14
C GLU A 160 -28.08 -18.70 -10.64
N GLU A 161 -27.80 -18.33 -11.88
CA GLU A 161 -28.51 -17.28 -12.62
C GLU A 161 -29.82 -17.85 -13.17
N MET A 162 -30.95 -17.18 -12.88
CA MET A 162 -32.19 -17.33 -13.64
C MET A 162 -32.61 -15.96 -14.14
N SER A 163 -32.51 -15.79 -15.46
CA SER A 163 -32.91 -14.62 -16.22
C SER A 163 -34.43 -14.49 -16.27
N VAL A 164 -34.97 -13.32 -15.93
CA VAL A 164 -36.29 -12.89 -16.43
C VAL A 164 -36.23 -11.40 -16.78
N SER A 165 -36.56 -11.11 -18.03
CA SER A 165 -36.71 -9.80 -18.64
C SER A 165 -37.98 -9.09 -18.16
N GLY A 166 -37.93 -7.76 -18.05
CA GLY A 166 -39.12 -6.93 -17.82
C GLY A 166 -38.75 -5.52 -17.37
N TYR A 167 -38.85 -4.56 -18.30
CA TYR A 167 -38.75 -3.13 -18.02
C TYR A 167 -39.85 -2.68 -17.06
N SER A 168 -39.49 -1.94 -16.00
CA SER A 168 -40.35 -0.91 -15.41
C SER A 168 -39.50 0.22 -14.83
N SER A 169 -39.66 1.41 -15.41
CA SER A 169 -39.10 2.67 -14.93
C SER A 169 -39.83 3.11 -13.67
N GLU A 170 -39.29 2.78 -12.50
CA GLU A 170 -39.53 3.56 -11.29
C GLU A 170 -38.24 3.71 -10.50
N ALA A 171 -37.85 4.97 -10.29
CA ALA A 171 -36.79 5.41 -9.43
C ALA A 171 -37.13 5.09 -7.95
N GLN A 172 -37.00 3.83 -7.56
CA GLN A 172 -36.92 3.43 -6.17
C GLN A 172 -35.45 3.49 -5.74
N SER A 173 -35.14 4.54 -4.98
CA SER A 173 -33.89 4.77 -4.26
C SER A 173 -33.20 3.47 -3.84
N SER A 174 -31.98 3.23 -4.30
CA SER A 174 -31.18 2.10 -3.82
C SER A 174 -30.86 2.29 -2.34
N VAL A 175 -31.62 1.63 -1.46
CA VAL A 175 -31.50 1.63 0.02
C VAL A 175 -30.22 0.90 0.51
N CYS A 176 -29.12 0.97 -0.24
CA CYS A 176 -27.93 0.13 -0.06
C CYS A 176 -26.60 0.90 -0.07
N SER A 177 -26.62 2.20 0.20
CA SER A 177 -25.42 3.03 0.35
C SER A 177 -25.70 4.16 1.34
N GLY A 178 -24.66 4.59 2.07
CA GLY A 178 -24.69 5.73 2.96
C GLY A 178 -24.36 7.06 2.27
N SER A 179 -23.74 7.05 1.08
CA SER A 179 -23.42 8.27 0.32
C SER A 179 -24.40 8.52 -0.83
N LEU A 180 -24.53 9.79 -1.24
CA LEU A 180 -25.38 10.19 -2.37
C LEU A 180 -24.86 9.68 -3.71
N ASP A 181 -23.54 9.57 -3.84
CA ASP A 181 -22.85 9.36 -5.09
C ASP A 181 -22.32 7.94 -5.29
N ALA A 182 -22.60 7.01 -4.38
CA ALA A 182 -22.12 5.64 -4.50
C ALA A 182 -22.57 4.95 -5.78
N VAL A 183 -23.77 5.26 -6.28
CA VAL A 183 -24.28 4.73 -7.55
C VAL A 183 -23.50 5.30 -8.74
N VAL A 184 -23.06 6.56 -8.67
CA VAL A 184 -22.21 7.19 -9.70
C VAL A 184 -20.80 6.62 -9.67
N TYR A 185 -20.22 6.43 -8.47
CA TYR A 185 -18.95 5.75 -8.26
C TYR A 185 -18.98 4.29 -8.77
N GLN A 186 -20.12 3.60 -8.68
CA GLN A 186 -20.32 2.24 -9.19
C GLN A 186 -20.53 2.17 -10.71
N ASN A 187 -21.32 3.10 -11.27
CA ASN A 187 -21.73 3.06 -12.67
C ASN A 187 -20.70 3.70 -13.62
N MET A 188 -19.71 4.43 -13.09
CA MET A 188 -18.57 4.85 -13.91
C MET A 188 -17.85 3.60 -14.43
N LYS A 189 -17.78 3.45 -15.75
CA LYS A 189 -17.02 2.40 -16.45
C LYS A 189 -15.90 3.04 -17.27
N GLY A 190 -14.85 2.27 -17.55
CA GLY A 190 -13.76 2.65 -18.46
C GLY A 190 -12.85 3.77 -17.91
N THR A 191 -12.37 4.63 -18.81
CA THR A 191 -11.39 5.71 -18.55
C THR A 191 -11.78 6.67 -17.44
N ARG A 192 -13.07 6.77 -17.10
CA ARG A 192 -13.59 7.69 -16.07
C ARG A 192 -13.53 7.13 -14.66
N MET A 193 -13.56 5.80 -14.44
CA MET A 193 -13.24 5.21 -13.12
C MET A 193 -11.81 5.55 -12.68
N HIS A 194 -10.89 5.59 -13.64
CA HIS A 194 -9.51 5.96 -13.40
C HIS A 194 -9.35 7.42 -12.94
N ASN A 195 -10.41 8.22 -12.83
CA ASN A 195 -10.33 9.57 -12.28
C ASN A 195 -10.80 9.65 -10.83
N LEU A 196 -11.47 8.63 -10.28
CA LEU A 196 -12.04 8.64 -8.92
C LEU A 196 -11.02 8.38 -7.81
N MET A 197 -11.28 8.90 -6.61
CA MET A 197 -10.34 8.76 -5.51
C MET A 197 -10.42 7.34 -4.94
N THR A 198 -9.27 6.81 -4.53
CA THR A 198 -9.13 5.47 -3.93
C THR A 198 -8.17 5.54 -2.75
N MET A 199 -8.18 4.55 -1.87
CA MET A 199 -7.24 4.50 -0.74
C MET A 199 -5.76 4.61 -1.18
N PRO A 200 -5.25 3.86 -2.16
CA PRO A 200 -3.87 4.04 -2.66
C PRO A 200 -3.59 5.45 -3.20
N ARG A 201 -4.60 6.12 -3.79
CA ARG A 201 -4.47 7.49 -4.27
C ARG A 201 -4.31 8.51 -3.15
N THR A 202 -4.85 8.26 -1.96
CA THR A 202 -4.62 9.13 -0.80
C THR A 202 -3.13 9.20 -0.46
N LEU A 203 -2.47 8.04 -0.34
CA LEU A 203 -1.02 7.95 -0.14
C LEU A 203 -0.23 8.49 -1.33
N ALA A 204 -0.69 8.23 -2.57
CA ALA A 204 -0.03 8.76 -3.75
C ALA A 204 -0.06 10.29 -3.81
N LEU A 205 -1.16 10.92 -3.38
CA LEU A 205 -1.29 12.38 -3.28
C LEU A 205 -0.35 12.94 -2.21
N CYS A 206 -0.28 12.30 -1.04
CA CYS A 206 0.70 12.63 0.00
C CYS A 206 2.14 12.48 -0.53
N TYR A 207 2.46 11.38 -1.22
CA TYR A 207 3.78 11.16 -1.80
C TYR A 207 4.17 12.25 -2.81
N LEU A 208 3.27 12.61 -3.73
CA LEU A 208 3.51 13.72 -4.66
C LEU A 208 3.74 15.04 -3.92
N ALA A 209 2.96 15.33 -2.87
CA ALA A 209 3.16 16.54 -2.09
C ALA A 209 4.50 16.54 -1.34
N LEU A 210 4.94 15.40 -0.77
CA LEU A 210 6.27 15.25 -0.13
C LEU A 210 7.40 15.50 -1.15
N LEU A 211 7.29 14.93 -2.34
CA LEU A 211 8.26 15.16 -3.42
C LEU A 211 8.31 16.62 -3.88
N TRP A 212 7.17 17.32 -3.82
CA TRP A 212 7.10 18.74 -4.18
C TRP A 212 7.80 19.62 -3.14
N VAL A 213 7.63 19.35 -1.85
CA VAL A 213 8.30 20.10 -0.76
C VAL A 213 9.76 19.68 -0.51
N ARG A 214 10.23 18.61 -1.17
CA ARG A 214 11.61 18.05 -1.05
C ARG A 214 11.91 17.44 0.31
N GLU A 215 10.87 16.89 0.93
CA GLU A 215 11.00 16.13 2.17
C GLU A 215 11.73 14.80 1.90
N ALA A 216 12.57 14.40 2.85
CA ALA A 216 13.43 13.22 2.75
C ALA A 216 12.69 11.90 3.02
N ILE A 217 11.41 11.83 2.70
CA ILE A 217 10.55 10.67 2.92
C ILE A 217 10.34 9.97 1.57
N THR A 218 10.89 8.77 1.44
CA THR A 218 10.73 7.93 0.24
C THR A 218 9.36 7.25 0.21
N LEU A 219 9.02 6.61 -0.91
CA LEU A 219 7.77 5.85 -0.98
C LEU A 219 7.81 4.61 -0.06
N ALA A 220 8.96 3.95 0.05
CA ALA A 220 9.15 2.87 1.02
C ALA A 220 8.93 3.36 2.47
N ASP A 221 9.47 4.54 2.82
CA ASP A 221 9.27 5.14 4.13
C ASP A 221 7.79 5.42 4.41
N LEU A 222 7.08 6.02 3.45
CA LEU A 222 5.65 6.32 3.60
C LEU A 222 4.82 5.05 3.84
N LEU A 223 5.13 3.97 3.12
CA LEU A 223 4.43 2.69 3.27
C LEU A 223 4.78 1.99 4.59
N ARG A 224 6.03 2.09 5.03
CA ARG A 224 6.48 1.59 6.33
C ARG A 224 5.79 2.33 7.48
N MET A 225 5.68 3.65 7.40
CA MET A 225 4.95 4.44 8.40
C MET A 225 3.46 4.08 8.45
N VAL A 226 2.88 3.61 7.34
CA VAL A 226 1.52 3.05 7.31
C VAL A 226 1.45 1.66 7.94
N SER A 227 2.40 0.76 7.68
CA SER A 227 2.43 -0.57 8.30
C SER A 227 2.68 -0.50 9.81
N GLU A 228 3.52 0.44 10.24
CA GLU A 228 3.81 0.78 11.64
C GLU A 228 2.69 1.60 12.32
N ARG A 229 1.57 1.89 11.63
CA ARG A 229 0.41 2.67 12.12
C ARG A 229 0.72 4.10 12.56
N CYS A 230 1.86 4.64 12.17
CA CYS A 230 2.21 6.05 12.37
C CYS A 230 1.31 6.94 11.51
N ILE A 231 0.94 6.46 10.32
CA ILE A 231 0.02 7.15 9.40
C ILE A 231 -1.28 6.35 9.30
N PRO A 232 -2.44 6.96 9.60
CA PRO A 232 -3.71 6.26 9.57
C PRO A 232 -4.13 5.94 8.13
N TYR A 233 -4.42 4.66 7.88
CA TYR A 233 -4.80 4.16 6.57
C TYR A 233 -5.77 2.99 6.69
N MET A 234 -5.37 1.94 7.41
CA MET A 234 -6.26 0.82 7.75
C MET A 234 -7.26 1.26 8.82
N ASN A 235 -8.52 0.85 8.67
CA ASN A 235 -9.60 1.09 9.63
C ASN A 235 -9.88 2.57 9.98
N ILE A 236 -9.38 3.53 9.17
CA ILE A 236 -9.60 4.96 9.40
C ILE A 236 -11.08 5.37 9.39
N HIS A 237 -11.91 4.58 8.71
CA HIS A 237 -13.36 4.74 8.72
C HIS A 237 -13.99 4.62 10.11
N GLU A 238 -13.31 4.01 11.10
CA GLU A 238 -13.81 3.96 12.47
C GLU A 238 -13.85 5.33 13.14
N ALA A 239 -12.94 6.21 12.73
CA ALA A 239 -12.83 7.59 13.18
C ALA A 239 -13.76 8.54 12.43
N PHE A 240 -14.54 8.05 11.45
CA PHE A 240 -15.52 8.88 10.76
C PHE A 240 -16.56 9.40 11.75
N PRO A 241 -16.97 10.69 11.61
CA PRO A 241 -18.01 11.26 12.44
C PRO A 241 -19.36 10.61 12.08
N ALA A 242 -20.36 10.75 12.94
CA ALA A 242 -21.62 10.01 12.84
C ALA A 242 -22.36 10.26 11.51
N GLU A 243 -22.14 11.44 10.92
CA GLU A 243 -22.72 11.89 9.66
C GLU A 243 -22.12 11.15 8.44
N LEU A 244 -20.89 10.66 8.53
CA LEU A 244 -20.22 9.88 7.47
C LEU A 244 -20.42 8.37 7.70
N SER A 245 -21.66 7.93 7.85
CA SER A 245 -21.95 6.51 8.11
C SER A 245 -21.70 5.67 6.86
N LEU A 246 -20.63 4.86 6.88
CA LEU A 246 -20.37 3.89 5.80
C LEU A 246 -21.37 2.75 5.83
N PHE A 247 -22.08 2.56 4.73
CA PHE A 247 -23.04 1.47 4.59
C PHE A 247 -22.98 0.81 3.22
N GLY A 248 -23.22 -0.50 3.18
CA GLY A 248 -23.40 -1.21 1.92
C GLY A 248 -22.10 -1.32 1.12
N LYS A 249 -22.16 -0.88 -0.14
CA LYS A 249 -21.05 -1.02 -1.10
C LYS A 249 -19.94 0.02 -0.89
N ASP A 250 -20.21 1.10 -0.16
CA ASP A 250 -19.24 2.19 0.09
C ASP A 250 -17.99 1.69 0.81
N VAL A 251 -18.18 0.69 1.67
CA VAL A 251 -17.12 -0.03 2.39
C VAL A 251 -15.99 -0.49 1.50
N GLN A 252 -16.32 -0.97 0.29
CA GLN A 252 -15.33 -1.56 -0.61
C GLN A 252 -14.30 -0.51 -1.06
N PHE A 253 -14.66 0.77 -1.14
CA PHE A 253 -13.75 1.82 -1.57
C PHE A 253 -12.70 2.21 -0.52
N PHE A 254 -12.96 1.92 0.75
CA PHE A 254 -12.12 2.32 1.88
C PHE A 254 -11.29 1.17 2.47
N ASN A 255 -11.40 -0.04 1.91
CA ASN A 255 -10.70 -1.22 2.39
C ASN A 255 -9.79 -1.82 1.29
N TYR A 256 -8.58 -1.29 1.16
CA TYR A 256 -7.56 -1.76 0.23
C TYR A 256 -6.19 -1.75 0.91
N LEU A 257 -5.35 -2.75 0.65
CA LEU A 257 -3.96 -2.75 1.11
C LEU A 257 -3.07 -1.98 0.13
N PRO A 258 -2.15 -1.13 0.60
CA PRO A 258 -1.26 -0.40 -0.27
C PRO A 258 -0.09 -1.30 -0.68
N SER A 259 0.39 -1.15 -1.92
CA SER A 259 1.65 -1.74 -2.37
C SER A 259 2.49 -0.69 -3.08
N TYR A 260 3.81 -0.85 -3.03
CA TYR A 260 4.75 0.07 -3.65
C TYR A 260 4.43 0.32 -5.13
N SER A 261 4.31 -0.75 -5.92
CA SER A 261 4.01 -0.64 -7.36
C SER A 261 2.68 0.08 -7.64
N LEU A 262 1.66 -0.18 -6.80
CA LEU A 262 0.34 0.41 -6.97
C LEU A 262 0.34 1.91 -6.64
N VAL A 263 0.86 2.30 -5.48
CA VAL A 263 0.92 3.72 -5.07
C VAL A 263 1.80 4.51 -6.03
N HIS A 264 2.92 3.95 -6.49
CA HIS A 264 3.78 4.57 -7.50
C HIS A 264 3.03 4.81 -8.83
N LYS A 265 2.28 3.82 -9.32
CA LYS A 265 1.46 3.94 -10.55
C LYS A 265 0.35 4.98 -10.39
N GLU A 266 -0.32 4.99 -9.23
CA GLU A 266 -1.36 5.97 -8.93
C GLU A 266 -0.79 7.39 -8.81
N ALA A 267 0.43 7.57 -8.28
CA ALA A 267 1.10 8.87 -8.22
C ALA A 267 1.34 9.45 -9.62
N VAL A 268 1.85 8.64 -10.55
CA VAL A 268 2.00 9.06 -11.96
C VAL A 268 0.65 9.41 -12.59
N THR A 269 -0.39 8.66 -12.25
CA THR A 269 -1.75 8.88 -12.79
C THR A 269 -2.37 10.17 -12.24
N LEU A 270 -2.26 10.40 -10.93
CA LEU A 270 -2.73 11.61 -10.26
C LEU A 270 -2.03 12.85 -10.78
N ALA A 271 -0.71 12.80 -10.99
CA ALA A 271 0.03 13.94 -11.52
C ALA A 271 -0.49 14.38 -12.90
N ARG A 272 -0.93 13.44 -13.75
CA ARG A 272 -1.60 13.75 -15.03
C ARG A 272 -3.00 14.32 -14.84
N ILE A 273 -3.81 13.73 -13.96
CA ILE A 273 -5.17 14.22 -13.65
C ILE A 273 -5.12 15.66 -13.13
N LEU A 274 -4.17 15.95 -12.25
CA LEU A 274 -3.93 17.26 -11.66
C LEU A 274 -3.34 18.27 -12.65
N GLN A 275 -2.75 17.76 -13.74
CA GLN A 275 -1.95 18.54 -14.70
C GLN A 275 -0.83 19.31 -13.99
N LEU A 276 -0.10 18.62 -13.11
CA LEU A 276 0.99 19.23 -12.36
C LEU A 276 2.13 19.66 -13.30
N PRO A 277 2.76 20.82 -13.04
CA PRO A 277 3.95 21.21 -13.78
C PRO A 277 5.14 20.34 -13.37
N SER A 278 6.29 20.60 -14.00
CA SER A 278 7.56 20.02 -13.58
C SER A 278 7.81 20.28 -12.10
N PHE A 279 8.21 19.24 -11.38
CA PHE A 279 8.54 19.35 -9.97
C PHE A 279 9.81 20.20 -9.81
N PRO A 280 10.08 20.73 -8.61
CA PRO A 280 11.36 21.36 -8.33
C PRO A 280 12.53 20.44 -8.71
N THR A 281 13.72 20.98 -8.97
CA THR A 281 14.88 20.19 -9.45
C THR A 281 15.56 19.44 -8.30
N VAL A 282 15.98 18.19 -8.54
CA VAL A 282 16.68 17.38 -7.51
C VAL A 282 18.17 17.69 -7.60
N SER A 283 18.66 18.56 -6.71
CA SER A 283 20.08 18.91 -6.60
C SER A 283 20.86 17.88 -5.79
N LYS A 284 22.20 17.97 -5.78
CA LYS A 284 23.08 17.06 -5.03
C LYS A 284 22.88 17.13 -3.51
N ASP A 285 22.43 18.27 -3.00
CA ASP A 285 22.18 18.51 -1.57
C ASP A 285 20.80 18.00 -1.12
N CYS A 286 19.92 17.67 -2.07
CA CYS A 286 18.62 17.09 -1.76
C CYS A 286 18.80 15.65 -1.25
N LEU A 287 18.19 15.31 -0.11
CA LEU A 287 18.30 13.97 0.49
C LEU A 287 17.71 12.84 -0.37
N LEU A 288 16.83 13.17 -1.32
CA LEU A 288 16.31 12.24 -2.33
C LEU A 288 17.29 11.96 -3.47
N HIS A 289 18.36 12.76 -3.59
CA HIS A 289 19.40 12.52 -4.59
C HIS A 289 20.10 11.18 -4.30
N PRO A 290 20.42 10.36 -5.33
CA PRO A 290 20.98 9.03 -5.11
C PRO A 290 22.31 9.04 -4.32
N PHE A 291 23.09 10.11 -4.41
CA PHE A 291 24.35 10.24 -3.68
C PHE A 291 24.16 10.28 -2.14
N PRO A 292 23.40 11.21 -1.53
CA PRO A 292 23.10 11.14 -0.09
C PRO A 292 22.21 9.94 0.27
N LEU A 293 21.21 9.59 -0.55
CA LEU A 293 20.28 8.50 -0.24
C LEU A 293 20.97 7.14 -0.13
N THR A 294 22.01 6.88 -0.92
CA THR A 294 22.80 5.64 -0.79
C THR A 294 23.56 5.54 0.54
N VAL A 295 23.93 6.66 1.18
CA VAL A 295 24.56 6.64 2.51
C VAL A 295 23.62 6.02 3.53
N ARG A 296 22.33 6.38 3.49
CA ARG A 296 21.29 5.82 4.35
C ARG A 296 21.26 4.29 4.25
N TYR A 297 21.16 3.75 3.03
CA TYR A 297 21.06 2.30 2.83
C TYR A 297 22.38 1.56 3.07
N LEU A 298 23.53 2.22 2.91
CA LEU A 298 24.82 1.65 3.33
C LEU A 298 24.88 1.49 4.86
N LEU A 299 24.40 2.50 5.61
CA LEU A 299 24.30 2.42 7.07
C LEU A 299 23.33 1.32 7.51
N GLU A 300 22.15 1.29 6.90
CA GLU A 300 21.10 0.33 7.24
C GLU A 300 21.54 -1.12 6.96
N ALA A 301 22.23 -1.37 5.85
CA ALA A 301 22.75 -2.69 5.51
C ALA A 301 24.07 -3.06 6.21
N ASN A 302 24.55 -2.26 7.18
CA ASN A 302 25.83 -2.44 7.87
C ASN A 302 27.05 -2.55 6.93
N LEU A 303 27.06 -1.74 5.87
CA LEU A 303 28.11 -1.72 4.87
C LEU A 303 29.15 -0.62 5.18
N PRO A 304 30.43 -0.78 4.78
CA PRO A 304 31.49 0.17 5.09
C PRO A 304 31.34 1.48 4.28
N ASN A 305 31.66 2.61 4.92
CA ASN A 305 31.56 3.94 4.28
C ASN A 305 32.45 4.07 3.03
N ASP A 306 33.57 3.36 2.99
CA ASP A 306 34.49 3.34 1.84
C ASP A 306 33.79 2.90 0.54
N LEU A 307 32.63 2.21 0.61
CA LEU A 307 31.82 1.87 -0.57
C LEU A 307 31.21 3.11 -1.23
N HIS A 308 30.95 4.19 -0.48
CA HIS A 308 30.27 5.37 -1.00
C HIS A 308 31.03 6.04 -2.14
N VAL A 309 32.37 6.02 -2.10
CA VAL A 309 33.23 6.51 -3.18
C VAL A 309 33.02 5.69 -4.48
N TRP A 310 32.80 4.38 -4.35
CA TRP A 310 32.53 3.50 -5.50
C TRP A 310 31.11 3.65 -6.02
N VAL A 311 30.14 3.76 -5.12
CA VAL A 311 28.75 4.09 -5.46
C VAL A 311 28.70 5.38 -6.27
N HIS A 312 29.41 6.42 -5.85
CA HIS A 312 29.50 7.68 -6.59
C HIS A 312 30.04 7.48 -8.01
N LYS A 313 31.12 6.70 -8.18
CA LYS A 313 31.67 6.37 -9.50
C LYS A 313 30.63 5.68 -10.39
N VAL A 314 29.86 4.74 -9.84
CA VAL A 314 28.77 4.06 -10.57
C VAL A 314 27.67 5.06 -10.98
N ILE A 315 27.23 5.94 -10.08
CA ILE A 315 26.23 6.99 -10.39
C ILE A 315 26.69 7.87 -11.54
N ARG A 316 27.93 8.36 -11.49
CA ARG A 316 28.52 9.22 -12.54
C ARG A 316 28.62 8.50 -13.88
N GLN A 317 29.13 7.27 -13.88
CA GLN A 317 29.29 6.49 -15.12
C GLN A 317 27.95 6.12 -15.75
N ALA A 318 26.94 5.79 -14.93
CA ALA A 318 25.58 5.49 -15.39
C ALA A 318 24.75 6.75 -15.75
N ALA A 319 25.33 7.96 -15.64
CA ALA A 319 24.67 9.25 -15.88
C ALA A 319 23.36 9.40 -15.08
N MET A 320 23.40 9.02 -13.80
CA MET A 320 22.26 9.05 -12.89
C MET A 320 22.26 10.27 -11.95
N GLU A 321 23.26 11.16 -12.06
CA GLU A 321 23.34 12.42 -11.32
C GLU A 321 22.70 13.62 -12.06
N ASP A 322 22.19 13.41 -13.29
CA ASP A 322 21.58 14.48 -14.08
C ASP A 322 20.21 14.88 -13.49
N SER A 323 20.05 16.18 -13.21
CA SER A 323 18.78 16.76 -12.76
C SER A 323 17.61 16.44 -13.69
N SER A 324 17.83 16.31 -15.01
CA SER A 324 16.78 16.00 -15.98
C SER A 324 16.27 14.56 -15.84
N PHE A 325 17.12 13.67 -15.33
CA PHE A 325 16.78 12.27 -15.06
C PHE A 325 16.12 12.11 -13.70
N LEU A 326 16.56 12.88 -12.70
CA LEU A 326 16.07 12.80 -11.33
C LEU A 326 14.74 13.56 -11.14
N THR A 327 14.51 14.63 -11.89
CA THR A 327 13.33 15.49 -11.68
C THR A 327 12.09 14.91 -12.35
N PHE A 328 10.99 14.84 -11.61
CA PHE A 328 9.72 14.36 -12.15
C PHE A 328 9.03 15.44 -13.00
N GLU A 329 8.77 15.10 -14.26
CA GLU A 329 8.07 15.97 -15.20
C GLU A 329 6.77 15.28 -15.69
N PRO A 330 5.62 15.63 -15.11
CA PRO A 330 4.33 15.03 -15.46
C PRO A 330 3.87 15.32 -16.89
N SER A 331 4.28 16.46 -17.46
CA SER A 331 3.84 16.95 -18.77
C SER A 331 4.48 16.22 -19.96
N LYS A 332 5.51 15.40 -19.74
CA LYS A 332 6.13 14.60 -20.81
C LYS A 332 5.15 13.55 -21.35
N GLU A 333 5.23 13.22 -22.64
CA GLU A 333 4.40 12.18 -23.29
C GLU A 333 4.43 10.84 -22.50
N LYS A 334 5.61 10.51 -21.96
CA LYS A 334 5.84 9.34 -21.10
C LYS A 334 6.43 9.83 -19.78
N PRO A 335 5.60 10.26 -18.82
CA PRO A 335 6.10 10.77 -17.56
C PRO A 335 6.75 9.63 -16.79
N HIS A 336 7.96 9.88 -16.30
CA HIS A 336 8.76 8.92 -15.57
C HIS A 336 8.98 9.43 -14.15
N LEU A 337 8.21 8.89 -13.21
CA LEU A 337 8.46 9.11 -11.79
C LEU A 337 9.50 8.11 -11.31
N LEU A 338 10.63 8.61 -10.82
CA LEU A 338 11.73 7.78 -10.35
C LEU A 338 11.36 7.05 -9.05
N ARG A 339 11.93 5.86 -8.87
CA ARG A 339 11.85 5.07 -7.64
C ARG A 339 13.14 5.27 -6.86
N TYR A 340 13.26 6.43 -6.22
CA TYR A 340 14.54 6.93 -5.68
C TYR A 340 15.22 5.94 -4.72
N ASP A 341 14.45 5.35 -3.83
CA ASP A 341 14.85 4.32 -2.85
C ASP A 341 15.35 3.03 -3.50
N ILE A 342 14.53 2.42 -4.37
CA ILE A 342 14.89 1.19 -5.08
C ILE A 342 16.10 1.42 -5.99
N GLN A 343 16.20 2.61 -6.61
CA GLN A 343 17.33 3.00 -7.42
C GLN A 343 18.62 3.12 -6.59
N ALA A 344 18.57 3.80 -5.43
CA ALA A 344 19.73 3.95 -4.56
C ALA A 344 20.27 2.57 -4.15
N VAL A 345 19.39 1.69 -3.71
CA VAL A 345 19.73 0.29 -3.43
C VAL A 345 20.33 -0.42 -4.64
N ALA A 346 19.71 -0.30 -5.82
CA ALA A 346 20.21 -0.95 -7.03
C ALA A 346 21.64 -0.53 -7.38
N VAL A 347 21.99 0.75 -7.19
CA VAL A 347 23.35 1.25 -7.38
C VAL A 347 24.32 0.62 -6.37
N ILE A 348 23.93 0.47 -5.10
CA ILE A 348 24.73 -0.23 -4.08
C ILE A 348 24.98 -1.68 -4.51
N ILE A 349 23.94 -2.40 -4.94
CA ILE A 349 24.05 -3.80 -5.38
C ILE A 349 24.98 -3.93 -6.58
N VAL A 350 24.86 -3.06 -7.59
CA VAL A 350 25.78 -3.04 -8.75
C VAL A 350 27.22 -2.76 -8.28
N THR A 351 27.40 -1.87 -7.32
CA THR A 351 28.72 -1.59 -6.73
C THR A 351 29.29 -2.83 -6.03
N LEU A 352 28.49 -3.55 -5.25
CA LEU A 352 28.90 -4.79 -4.61
C LEU A 352 29.25 -5.87 -5.65
N LYS A 353 28.48 -5.99 -6.74
CA LYS A 353 28.82 -6.87 -7.87
C LYS A 353 30.14 -6.49 -8.54
N LEU A 354 30.40 -5.20 -8.74
CA LEU A 354 31.66 -4.75 -9.33
C LEU A 354 32.86 -5.13 -8.45
N LEU A 355 32.76 -4.93 -7.14
CA LEU A 355 33.88 -5.12 -6.21
C LEU A 355 34.09 -6.58 -5.78
N PHE A 356 33.00 -7.31 -5.51
CA PHE A 356 33.04 -8.65 -4.93
C PHE A 356 32.54 -9.74 -5.87
N LYS A 357 32.08 -9.37 -7.06
CA LYS A 357 31.46 -10.26 -8.07
C LYS A 357 30.10 -10.80 -7.65
N LEU A 358 29.90 -11.27 -6.43
CA LEU A 358 28.65 -11.91 -5.96
C LEU A 358 28.27 -13.10 -6.84
N ASP A 359 29.22 -14.02 -7.11
CA ASP A 359 29.04 -15.19 -7.97
C ASP A 359 29.14 -16.53 -7.23
N ASP A 360 28.95 -16.50 -5.91
CA ASP A 360 29.12 -17.61 -4.96
C ASP A 360 30.55 -18.17 -4.87
N HIS A 361 31.54 -17.48 -5.42
CA HIS A 361 32.91 -18.00 -5.47
C HIS A 361 33.96 -16.92 -5.18
N VAL A 362 33.99 -15.85 -5.97
CA VAL A 362 35.05 -14.84 -5.91
C VAL A 362 34.94 -14.02 -4.62
N GLU A 363 33.74 -13.71 -4.16
CA GLU A 363 33.50 -13.01 -2.90
C GLU A 363 34.08 -13.73 -1.68
N TRP A 364 34.03 -15.06 -1.68
CA TRP A 364 34.53 -15.90 -0.59
C TRP A 364 36.05 -15.96 -0.63
N LYS A 365 36.64 -16.17 -1.81
CA LYS A 365 38.10 -16.12 -2.02
C LYS A 365 38.68 -14.77 -1.61
N LEU A 366 38.06 -13.66 -2.02
CA LEU A 366 38.47 -12.31 -1.63
C LEU A 366 38.38 -12.13 -0.10
N SER A 367 37.36 -12.70 0.54
CA SER A 367 37.20 -12.65 2.01
C SER A 367 38.29 -13.45 2.73
N GLU A 368 38.69 -14.61 2.20
CA GLU A 368 39.78 -15.45 2.73
C GLU A 368 41.15 -14.78 2.55
N GLU A 369 41.42 -14.22 1.39
CA GLU A 369 42.64 -13.44 1.12
C GLU A 369 42.73 -12.22 2.05
N ALA A 370 41.63 -11.50 2.24
CA ALA A 370 41.55 -10.41 3.20
C ALA A 370 41.72 -10.90 4.65
N ALA A 371 41.41 -12.17 4.95
CA ALA A 371 41.63 -12.75 6.27
C ALA A 371 43.10 -13.09 6.56
N LYS A 372 43.87 -13.45 5.53
CA LYS A 372 45.33 -13.66 5.65
C LYS A 372 46.09 -12.38 5.98
N LYS A 373 45.55 -11.21 5.58
CA LYS A 373 46.12 -9.91 5.94
C LYS A 373 45.87 -9.62 7.43
N LYS A 374 46.93 -9.45 8.24
CA LYS A 374 46.86 -9.16 9.70
C LYS A 374 46.13 -7.84 10.08
N LYS A 375 45.58 -7.09 9.12
CA LYS A 375 44.92 -5.80 9.35
C LYS A 375 43.48 -6.00 9.85
N LYS A 376 43.28 -5.91 11.19
CA LYS A 376 41.96 -6.02 11.86
C LYS A 376 40.87 -5.05 11.34
N LYS A 377 41.24 -4.01 10.59
CA LYS A 377 40.33 -2.97 10.07
C LYS A 377 39.77 -3.27 8.67
N LEU A 378 40.14 -4.36 8.01
CA LEU A 378 39.63 -4.68 6.68
C LEU A 378 38.19 -5.22 6.72
N PHE A 379 37.38 -4.77 5.77
CA PHE A 379 36.07 -5.32 5.49
C PHE A 379 36.22 -6.70 4.83
N LYS A 380 35.42 -7.67 5.30
CA LYS A 380 35.36 -9.03 4.75
C LYS A 380 33.90 -9.35 4.50
N LEU A 381 33.56 -9.70 3.27
CA LEU A 381 32.18 -9.97 2.89
C LEU A 381 31.61 -11.15 3.68
N LYS A 382 32.41 -12.20 3.93
CA LYS A 382 32.00 -13.32 4.79
C LYS A 382 31.60 -12.87 6.21
N LYS A 383 32.42 -12.04 6.84
CA LYS A 383 32.10 -11.53 8.18
C LYS A 383 30.86 -10.63 8.18
N TRP A 384 30.63 -9.88 7.11
CA TRP A 384 29.41 -9.08 6.96
C TRP A 384 28.17 -9.97 6.86
N PHE A 385 28.21 -11.01 6.02
CA PHE A 385 27.14 -12.01 5.94
C PHE A 385 26.87 -12.67 7.29
N ASP A 386 27.91 -13.15 7.98
CA ASP A 386 27.80 -13.81 9.29
C ASP A 386 27.17 -12.91 10.37
N VAL A 387 27.32 -11.59 10.25
CA VAL A 387 26.73 -10.61 11.19
C VAL A 387 25.30 -10.25 10.80
N VAL A 388 25.04 -10.02 9.51
CA VAL A 388 23.75 -9.49 9.04
C VAL A 388 22.70 -10.60 8.93
N GLN A 389 23.07 -11.81 8.53
CA GLN A 389 22.12 -12.92 8.35
C GLN A 389 21.29 -13.24 9.61
N PRO A 390 21.89 -13.49 10.79
CA PRO A 390 21.09 -13.79 11.98
C PRO A 390 20.18 -12.63 12.40
N VAL A 391 20.62 -11.38 12.21
CA VAL A 391 19.83 -10.18 12.50
C VAL A 391 18.64 -10.07 11.55
N LEU A 392 18.85 -10.31 10.25
CA LEU A 392 17.78 -10.32 9.26
C LEU A 392 16.73 -11.40 9.57
N GLU A 393 17.15 -12.61 9.92
CA GLU A 393 16.24 -13.69 10.33
C GLU A 393 15.46 -13.34 11.61
N GLN A 394 16.12 -12.70 12.58
CA GLN A 394 15.46 -12.26 13.81
C GLN A 394 14.44 -11.15 13.55
N ALA A 395 14.76 -10.20 12.67
CA ALA A 395 13.85 -9.13 12.29
C ALA A 395 12.61 -9.67 11.54
N ARG A 396 12.77 -10.69 10.69
CA ARG A 396 11.63 -11.39 10.07
C ARG A 396 10.70 -12.03 11.08
N LYS A 397 11.28 -12.79 12.02
CA LYS A 397 10.51 -13.41 13.10
C LYS A 397 9.80 -12.37 13.96
N ARG A 398 10.39 -11.18 14.12
CA ARG A 398 9.75 -10.05 14.82
C ARG A 398 8.55 -9.53 14.01
N GLU A 399 8.72 -9.24 12.73
CA GLU A 399 7.64 -8.77 11.85
C GLU A 399 6.49 -9.79 11.77
N GLU A 400 6.79 -11.10 11.64
CA GLU A 400 5.79 -12.17 11.64
C GLU A 400 4.99 -12.23 12.96
N ARG A 401 5.67 -12.07 14.11
CA ARG A 401 4.99 -12.03 15.42
C ARG A 401 4.13 -10.79 15.56
N GLU A 402 4.64 -9.63 15.15
CA GLU A 402 3.88 -8.38 15.17
C GLU A 402 2.66 -8.49 14.26
N GLU A 403 2.81 -8.99 13.04
CA GLU A 403 1.74 -9.27 12.07
C GLU A 403 0.68 -10.23 12.64
N ALA A 404 1.11 -11.29 13.34
CA ALA A 404 0.21 -12.24 14.00
C ALA A 404 -0.53 -11.62 15.21
N GLN A 405 0.12 -10.69 15.92
CA GLN A 405 -0.47 -9.95 17.04
C GLN A 405 -1.34 -8.77 16.58
N ARG A 406 -1.31 -8.40 15.29
CA ARG A 406 -2.15 -7.30 14.78
C ARG A 406 -3.62 -7.60 15.01
N GLN A 407 -4.29 -6.67 15.68
CA GLN A 407 -5.75 -6.64 15.68
C GLN A 407 -6.23 -6.25 14.28
N TRP A 408 -6.65 -7.24 13.51
CA TRP A 408 -7.24 -7.08 12.17
C TRP A 408 -8.73 -6.77 12.24
N GLY A 409 -9.39 -7.09 13.35
CA GLY A 409 -10.81 -6.85 13.55
C GLY A 409 -11.11 -5.38 13.78
N THR A 410 -12.01 -4.80 12.97
CA THR A 410 -12.52 -3.44 13.20
C THR A 410 -13.34 -3.38 14.47
N THR A 411 -13.44 -2.25 15.18
CA THR A 411 -14.38 -2.09 16.32
C THR A 411 -15.83 -2.03 15.84
N LYS A 412 -16.06 -1.43 14.66
CA LYS A 412 -17.36 -1.33 13.97
C LYS A 412 -17.34 -2.23 12.73
N PRO A 413 -18.12 -3.33 12.67
CA PRO A 413 -18.10 -4.22 11.52
C PRO A 413 -18.71 -3.54 10.29
N PHE A 414 -18.12 -3.80 9.12
CA PHE A 414 -18.72 -3.40 7.85
C PHE A 414 -20.04 -4.13 7.62
N ILE A 415 -21.11 -3.36 7.40
CA ILE A 415 -22.42 -3.92 7.03
C ILE A 415 -22.62 -3.66 5.54
N THR A 416 -22.30 -4.66 4.73
CA THR A 416 -22.42 -4.58 3.26
C THR A 416 -23.85 -4.80 2.74
N SER A 417 -24.75 -5.31 3.59
CA SER A 417 -26.17 -5.50 3.25
C SER A 417 -27.01 -5.56 4.52
N LEU A 418 -28.19 -4.93 4.51
CA LEU A 418 -29.18 -5.04 5.59
C LEU A 418 -29.60 -6.49 5.83
N LYS A 419 -29.70 -7.30 4.76
CA LYS A 419 -30.07 -8.72 4.85
C LYS A 419 -29.03 -9.55 5.62
N ARG A 420 -27.74 -9.18 5.53
CA ARG A 420 -26.63 -9.89 6.19
C ARG A 420 -26.23 -9.27 7.54
N LYS A 421 -26.84 -8.16 7.95
CA LYS A 421 -26.47 -7.42 9.17
C LYS A 421 -26.54 -8.30 10.42
N SER A 422 -27.64 -9.03 10.62
CA SER A 422 -27.83 -9.92 11.76
C SER A 422 -26.80 -11.06 11.78
N ALA A 423 -26.52 -11.65 10.62
CA ALA A 423 -25.52 -12.72 10.46
C ALA A 423 -24.09 -12.24 10.77
N VAL A 424 -23.70 -11.06 10.27
CA VAL A 424 -22.38 -10.45 10.55
C VAL A 424 -22.23 -10.15 12.04
N LEU A 425 -23.25 -9.56 12.67
CA LEU A 425 -23.24 -9.27 14.10
C LEU A 425 -23.23 -10.56 14.95
N LYS A 426 -23.95 -11.62 14.54
CA LYS A 426 -23.91 -12.93 15.20
C LYS A 426 -22.54 -13.57 15.09
N LYS A 427 -21.96 -13.65 13.88
CA LYS A 427 -20.60 -14.19 13.66
C LYS A 427 -19.56 -13.47 14.52
N ARG A 428 -19.66 -12.14 14.63
CA ARG A 428 -18.77 -11.34 15.48
C ARG A 428 -18.95 -11.59 16.97
N ARG A 429 -20.20 -11.70 17.46
CA ARG A 429 -20.46 -12.06 18.86
C ARG A 429 -19.88 -13.44 19.18
N VAL A 430 -20.05 -14.41 18.28
CA VAL A 430 -19.46 -15.74 18.42
C VAL A 430 -17.93 -15.67 18.40
N ALA A 431 -17.33 -14.93 17.46
CA ALA A 431 -15.87 -14.74 17.40
C ALA A 431 -15.32 -14.12 18.69
N LYS A 432 -15.91 -13.02 19.18
CA LYS A 432 -15.52 -12.39 20.46
C LYS A 432 -15.68 -13.34 21.65
N HIS A 433 -16.76 -14.11 21.68
CA HIS A 433 -16.99 -15.10 22.74
C HIS A 433 -15.95 -16.23 22.69
N LEU A 434 -15.60 -16.69 21.49
CA LEU A 434 -14.53 -17.68 21.28
C LEU A 434 -13.17 -17.09 21.67
N GLU A 435 -12.83 -15.88 21.23
CA GLU A 435 -11.60 -15.17 21.63
C GLU A 435 -11.50 -15.06 23.15
N GLN A 436 -12.57 -14.62 23.83
CA GLN A 436 -12.60 -14.54 25.29
C GLN A 436 -12.44 -15.91 25.96
N LYS A 437 -13.03 -16.98 25.40
CA LYS A 437 -12.82 -18.34 25.91
C LYS A 437 -11.40 -18.83 25.68
N PHE A 438 -10.85 -18.66 24.47
CA PHE A 438 -9.47 -19.01 24.16
C PHE A 438 -8.48 -18.26 25.05
N GLN A 439 -8.70 -16.97 25.28
CA GLN A 439 -7.89 -16.15 26.16
C GLN A 439 -7.96 -16.59 27.64
N LYS A 440 -9.06 -17.23 28.06
CA LYS A 440 -9.16 -17.89 29.38
C LYS A 440 -8.45 -19.25 29.44
N PHE A 441 -8.24 -19.91 28.30
CA PHE A 441 -7.51 -21.18 28.19
C PHE A 441 -6.01 -21.00 27.95
N THR A 442 -5.59 -19.81 27.53
CA THR A 442 -4.17 -19.50 27.37
C THR A 442 -3.70 -18.96 28.71
N ASP A 443 -2.67 -19.56 29.32
CA ASP A 443 -2.00 -18.96 30.47
C ASP A 443 -1.64 -17.52 30.12
N SER A 444 -1.81 -16.61 31.08
CA SER A 444 -1.54 -15.17 30.92
C SER A 444 -0.25 -15.00 30.12
N ALA A 445 -0.40 -14.54 28.87
CA ALA A 445 0.72 -14.29 27.99
C ALA A 445 1.75 -13.47 28.76
N PRO A 446 3.05 -13.78 28.66
CA PRO A 446 4.07 -13.03 29.39
C PRO A 446 3.80 -11.55 29.22
N GLU A 447 3.71 -10.85 30.35
CA GLU A 447 3.42 -9.42 30.40
C GLU A 447 4.19 -8.75 29.29
N GLN A 448 3.46 -8.07 28.43
CA GLN A 448 4.03 -7.20 27.44
C GLN A 448 4.94 -6.24 28.21
N SER A 449 6.24 -6.49 28.20
CA SER A 449 7.18 -5.39 28.21
C SER A 449 6.75 -4.58 26.99
N SER A 450 6.00 -3.50 27.24
CA SER A 450 6.01 -2.33 26.40
C SER A 450 7.48 -1.97 26.31
N SER A 451 8.19 -2.62 25.38
CA SER A 451 9.58 -2.34 25.17
C SER A 451 9.56 -0.89 24.75
N LEU A 452 10.07 -0.03 25.65
CA LEU A 452 10.49 1.32 25.36
C LEU A 452 11.54 1.24 24.26
N THR A 453 11.10 0.93 23.05
CA THR A 453 11.88 0.92 21.84
C THR A 453 11.32 2.09 21.08
N ASN A 454 12.14 3.14 20.96
CA ASN A 454 11.84 4.43 20.36
C ASN A 454 10.65 4.38 19.38
N PRO A 455 9.56 5.12 19.64
CA PRO A 455 8.32 4.96 18.88
C PRO A 455 8.43 5.12 17.36
N HIS A 456 9.50 5.70 16.81
CA HIS A 456 9.63 5.93 15.36
C HIS A 456 11.08 5.89 14.87
N ALA A 457 11.74 4.72 14.92
CA ALA A 457 13.09 4.58 14.37
C ALA A 457 13.07 4.66 12.83
N SER A 458 13.96 5.50 12.26
CA SER A 458 14.09 5.63 10.80
C SER A 458 14.79 4.43 10.12
N PHE A 459 15.37 3.52 10.90
CA PHE A 459 16.12 2.36 10.46
C PHE A 459 15.52 1.07 11.02
N HIS A 460 15.53 0.00 10.23
CA HIS A 460 15.16 -1.35 10.70
C HIS A 460 16.18 -1.98 11.63
N PHE A 461 17.45 -1.59 11.48
CA PHE A 461 18.58 -2.19 12.18
C PHE A 461 19.40 -1.12 12.91
N SER A 462 19.84 -1.46 14.13
CA SER A 462 20.73 -0.66 14.95
C SER A 462 22.11 -1.33 15.06
N TRP A 463 23.13 -0.72 14.46
CA TRP A 463 24.48 -1.28 14.44
C TRP A 463 25.42 -0.51 15.35
N GLY A 464 26.02 -1.18 16.33
CA GLY A 464 26.77 -0.49 17.37
C GLY A 464 27.49 -1.40 18.36
N LYS A 465 28.00 -0.77 19.42
CA LYS A 465 28.48 -1.45 20.62
C LYS A 465 27.59 -1.15 21.83
N GLU A 466 26.54 -0.37 21.60
CA GLU A 466 25.64 0.11 22.63
C GLU A 466 24.63 -0.98 22.98
N GLU A 467 24.14 -0.95 24.21
CA GLU A 467 23.10 -1.85 24.68
C GLU A 467 21.83 -1.66 23.83
N GLY A 468 21.28 -2.75 23.29
CA GLY A 468 20.18 -2.71 22.32
C GLY A 468 20.59 -2.64 20.84
N SER A 469 21.89 -2.69 20.51
CA SER A 469 22.35 -2.86 19.12
C SER A 469 22.07 -4.29 18.62
N ASP A 470 21.61 -4.44 17.39
CA ASP A 470 21.40 -5.75 16.75
C ASP A 470 22.73 -6.45 16.42
N GLY A 471 23.82 -5.70 16.27
CA GLY A 471 25.14 -6.26 16.03
C GLY A 471 26.25 -5.23 15.88
N PRO A 472 27.52 -5.68 15.73
CA PRO A 472 28.66 -4.78 15.62
C PRO A 472 28.62 -3.98 14.31
N SER A 473 28.89 -2.68 14.40
CA SER A 473 29.02 -1.82 13.23
C SER A 473 30.28 -2.14 12.40
N MET A 474 30.09 -2.31 11.09
CA MET A 474 31.14 -2.46 10.08
C MET A 474 31.42 -1.16 9.32
N TYR A 475 30.69 -0.09 9.61
CA TYR A 475 30.75 1.17 8.87
C TYR A 475 32.17 1.76 8.76
N LYS A 476 32.97 1.65 9.83
CA LYS A 476 34.36 2.14 9.90
C LYS A 476 35.42 1.15 9.37
N LYS A 477 35.01 0.04 8.74
CA LYS A 477 35.93 -0.92 8.11
C LYS A 477 36.43 -0.38 6.78
N ARG A 478 37.69 -0.65 6.47
CA ARG A 478 38.33 -0.23 5.22
C ARG A 478 38.13 -1.26 4.11
N LEU A 479 37.92 -0.77 2.88
CA LEU A 479 37.93 -1.62 1.69
C LEU A 479 39.34 -1.78 1.14
N ASP A 480 39.69 -3.00 0.76
CA ASP A 480 40.93 -3.33 0.06
C ASP A 480 40.61 -4.13 -1.21
N CYS A 481 39.85 -3.49 -2.10
CA CYS A 481 39.35 -4.06 -3.36
C CYS A 481 40.19 -3.60 -4.58
N THR A 482 41.37 -3.01 -4.34
CA THR A 482 42.27 -2.55 -5.39
C THR A 482 43.65 -3.18 -5.29
N LEU A 483 44.16 -3.69 -6.40
CA LEU A 483 45.54 -4.14 -6.56
C LEU A 483 46.38 -3.02 -7.15
N LYS A 484 47.59 -2.80 -6.64
CA LYS A 484 48.58 -1.94 -7.28
C LYS A 484 49.46 -2.78 -8.18
N LYS A 485 49.52 -2.46 -9.47
CA LYS A 485 50.47 -3.03 -10.42
C LYS A 485 50.99 -1.91 -11.31
N ASP A 486 52.31 -1.80 -11.48
CA ASP A 486 52.96 -0.81 -12.36
C ASP A 486 52.56 0.65 -12.06
N GLY A 487 52.41 1.00 -10.77
CA GLY A 487 51.99 2.35 -10.34
C GLY A 487 50.47 2.61 -10.40
N PHE A 488 49.72 1.83 -11.17
CA PHE A 488 48.27 1.96 -11.33
C PHE A 488 47.49 1.09 -10.33
N LYS A 489 46.33 1.59 -9.89
CA LYS A 489 45.38 0.85 -9.04
C LYS A 489 44.30 0.21 -9.92
N TYR A 490 44.23 -1.12 -9.91
CA TYR A 490 43.20 -1.90 -10.60
C TYR A 490 42.20 -2.46 -9.59
N LEU A 491 40.95 -2.69 -10.01
CA LEU A 491 40.04 -3.52 -9.23
C LEU A 491 40.56 -4.95 -9.14
N CYS A 492 40.40 -5.59 -7.98
CA CYS A 492 40.70 -7.02 -7.80
C CYS A 492 39.88 -7.87 -8.78
N ASN A 493 38.64 -7.45 -9.06
CA ASN A 493 37.77 -8.11 -10.03
C ASN A 493 37.79 -7.39 -11.39
N ARG A 494 38.12 -8.13 -12.46
CA ARG A 494 38.12 -7.64 -13.85
C ARG A 494 36.94 -8.17 -14.69
N LYS A 495 36.13 -9.07 -14.13
CA LYS A 495 35.02 -9.72 -14.85
C LYS A 495 33.68 -9.38 -14.17
N TYR A 496 32.73 -8.93 -14.98
CA TYR A 496 31.36 -8.65 -14.52
C TYR A 496 30.41 -9.69 -15.10
N TRP A 497 29.57 -10.31 -14.28
CA TRP A 497 28.51 -11.19 -14.76
C TRP A 497 27.17 -10.46 -14.78
N HIS A 498 26.37 -10.77 -15.79
CA HIS A 498 25.05 -10.21 -15.98
C HIS A 498 24.14 -11.30 -16.58
N PRO A 499 22.86 -11.43 -16.16
CA PRO A 499 21.92 -12.37 -16.78
C PRO A 499 21.67 -12.04 -18.26
N GLU A 500 21.22 -12.96 -19.11
CA GLU A 500 20.93 -12.62 -20.51
C GLU A 500 19.91 -11.46 -20.59
N LEU A 501 20.34 -10.29 -21.10
CA LEU A 501 19.50 -9.12 -21.31
C LEU A 501 18.57 -9.31 -22.51
N ARG A 502 17.55 -10.14 -22.36
CA ARG A 502 16.52 -10.25 -23.39
C ARG A 502 15.67 -8.99 -23.39
N LEU A 503 15.51 -8.40 -24.57
CA LEU A 503 14.59 -7.27 -24.74
C LEU A 503 13.17 -7.78 -24.55
N CYS A 504 12.48 -7.21 -23.56
CA CYS A 504 11.09 -7.55 -23.33
C CYS A 504 10.15 -6.57 -24.03
N PRO A 505 9.10 -7.04 -24.73
CA PRO A 505 8.09 -6.16 -25.29
C PRO A 505 7.44 -5.34 -24.18
N ARG A 506 7.46 -4.00 -24.30
CA ARG A 506 7.07 -3.09 -23.21
C ARG A 506 5.61 -3.20 -22.74
N ARG A 507 4.72 -3.85 -23.51
CA ARG A 507 3.27 -3.90 -23.24
C ARG A 507 2.73 -5.28 -22.84
N THR A 508 3.46 -6.35 -23.08
CA THR A 508 2.98 -7.74 -22.87
C THR A 508 3.90 -8.57 -21.97
N CYS A 509 5.00 -7.99 -21.52
CA CYS A 509 5.98 -8.66 -20.68
C CYS A 509 5.63 -8.57 -19.19
N GLY A 510 5.41 -9.72 -18.57
CA GLY A 510 5.22 -9.85 -17.12
C GLY A 510 6.53 -9.92 -16.34
N ASP A 511 6.40 -10.21 -15.04
CA ASP A 511 7.57 -10.49 -14.18
C ASP A 511 8.24 -11.80 -14.61
N HIS A 512 9.57 -11.79 -14.65
CA HIS A 512 10.41 -12.94 -15.00
C HIS A 512 11.28 -13.42 -13.86
N PHE A 513 11.26 -12.72 -12.73
CA PHE A 513 12.15 -12.97 -11.61
C PHE A 513 12.05 -14.42 -11.12
N SER A 514 10.85 -14.93 -10.85
CA SER A 514 10.66 -16.31 -10.36
C SER A 514 11.22 -17.39 -11.30
N LYS A 515 11.33 -17.12 -12.61
CA LYS A 515 11.89 -18.07 -13.58
C LYS A 515 13.41 -18.02 -13.63
N ILE A 516 14.00 -16.85 -13.41
CA ILE A 516 15.46 -16.65 -13.48
C ILE A 516 16.12 -16.83 -12.12
N GLU A 517 15.40 -16.56 -11.03
CA GLU A 517 15.89 -16.63 -9.65
C GLU A 517 16.66 -17.92 -9.34
N PRO A 518 16.19 -19.13 -9.72
CA PRO A 518 16.94 -20.37 -9.46
C PRO A 518 18.33 -20.43 -10.14
N SER A 519 18.52 -19.68 -11.23
CA SER A 519 19.79 -19.62 -11.97
C SER A 519 20.75 -18.52 -11.48
N LEU A 520 20.30 -17.64 -10.59
CA LEU A 520 21.12 -16.55 -10.05
C LEU A 520 22.04 -17.04 -8.91
N PRO A 521 23.19 -16.38 -8.67
CA PRO A 521 24.03 -16.67 -7.51
C PRO A 521 23.27 -16.46 -6.19
N ARG A 522 23.47 -17.35 -5.22
CA ARG A 522 22.79 -17.32 -3.91
C ARG A 522 23.16 -16.09 -3.11
N MET A 523 24.41 -15.67 -3.12
CA MET A 523 24.86 -14.44 -2.46
C MET A 523 24.18 -13.21 -3.08
N TYR A 524 24.01 -13.18 -4.40
CA TYR A 524 23.28 -12.09 -5.05
C TYR A 524 21.79 -12.08 -4.68
N VAL A 525 21.14 -13.25 -4.67
CA VAL A 525 19.74 -13.38 -4.24
C VAL A 525 19.59 -12.96 -2.77
N TRP A 526 20.54 -13.34 -1.90
CA TRP A 526 20.55 -12.91 -0.51
C TRP A 526 20.70 -11.40 -0.35
N VAL A 527 21.56 -10.74 -1.16
CA VAL A 527 21.67 -9.28 -1.15
C VAL A 527 20.37 -8.62 -1.62
N LEU A 528 19.73 -9.16 -2.67
CA LEU A 528 18.41 -8.68 -3.10
C LEU A 528 17.39 -8.83 -1.97
N ASP A 529 17.43 -9.96 -1.27
CA ASP A 529 16.54 -10.28 -0.17
C ASP A 529 16.70 -9.30 1.01
N LEU A 530 17.94 -9.02 1.43
CA LEU A 530 18.27 -8.03 2.46
C LEU A 530 17.68 -6.66 2.14
N PHE A 531 17.92 -6.14 0.93
CA PHE A 531 17.41 -4.83 0.56
C PHE A 531 15.91 -4.82 0.27
N SER A 532 15.34 -5.95 -0.17
CA SER A 532 13.90 -6.09 -0.34
C SER A 532 13.17 -5.99 1.01
N PHE A 533 13.77 -6.57 2.07
CA PHE A 533 13.31 -6.46 3.44
C PHE A 533 13.40 -5.01 3.94
N ILE A 534 14.58 -4.38 3.82
CA ILE A 534 14.81 -2.98 4.23
C ILE A 534 13.80 -2.01 3.59
N LEU A 535 13.42 -2.24 2.33
CA LEU A 535 12.50 -1.37 1.61
C LEU A 535 11.03 -1.77 1.74
N GLY A 536 10.71 -2.96 2.28
CA GLY A 536 9.35 -3.52 2.27
C GLY A 536 8.80 -3.76 0.84
N VAL A 537 9.65 -4.15 -0.10
CA VAL A 537 9.26 -4.40 -1.52
C VAL A 537 9.61 -5.82 -1.96
N ARG A 538 9.05 -6.27 -3.09
CA ARG A 538 9.38 -7.59 -3.64
C ARG A 538 10.80 -7.60 -4.22
N GLN A 539 11.54 -8.70 -4.05
CA GLN A 539 12.87 -8.91 -4.65
C GLN A 539 12.89 -8.64 -6.17
N ALA A 540 11.81 -8.99 -6.87
CA ALA A 540 11.65 -8.74 -8.30
C ALA A 540 11.72 -7.24 -8.67
N GLU A 541 11.22 -6.34 -7.82
CA GLU A 541 11.30 -4.90 -8.07
C GLU A 541 12.73 -4.38 -7.92
N VAL A 542 13.45 -4.85 -6.90
CA VAL A 542 14.87 -4.53 -6.70
C VAL A 542 15.71 -5.06 -7.87
N HIS A 543 15.52 -6.33 -8.23
CA HIS A 543 16.24 -6.96 -9.34
C HIS A 543 16.00 -6.22 -10.66
N LYS A 544 14.75 -5.84 -10.96
CA LYS A 544 14.41 -5.06 -12.15
C LYS A 544 15.17 -3.74 -12.22
N GLU A 545 15.34 -3.05 -11.10
CA GLU A 545 16.09 -1.80 -11.04
C GLU A 545 17.61 -2.03 -11.12
N VAL A 546 18.13 -3.13 -10.55
CA VAL A 546 19.54 -3.53 -10.77
C VAL A 546 19.82 -3.69 -12.27
N LEU A 547 18.96 -4.40 -13.01
CA LEU A 547 19.07 -4.53 -14.46
C LEU A 547 18.97 -3.17 -15.19
N SER A 548 18.18 -2.23 -14.67
CA SER A 548 18.05 -0.87 -15.20
C SER A 548 19.36 -0.09 -15.08
N VAL A 549 19.99 -0.12 -13.91
CA VAL A 549 21.31 0.49 -13.65
C VAL A 549 22.39 -0.18 -14.51
N GLU A 550 22.42 -1.51 -14.55
CA GLU A 550 23.38 -2.26 -15.38
C GLU A 550 23.27 -1.92 -16.86
N ARG A 551 22.04 -1.80 -17.41
CA ARG A 551 21.85 -1.37 -18.80
C ARG A 551 22.37 0.04 -19.06
N ARG A 552 22.20 0.97 -18.12
CA ARG A 552 22.75 2.34 -18.27
C ARG A 552 24.27 2.32 -18.27
N PHE A 553 24.84 1.52 -17.38
CA PHE A 553 26.28 1.30 -17.29
C PHE A 553 26.86 0.67 -18.58
N LEU A 554 26.16 -0.30 -19.18
CA LEU A 554 26.58 -0.98 -20.41
C LEU A 554 26.36 -0.17 -21.69
N LYS A 555 25.23 0.56 -21.81
CA LYS A 555 24.91 1.37 -23.01
C LYS A 555 25.94 2.46 -23.27
N ARG A 556 26.60 3.00 -22.25
CA ARG A 556 27.63 4.02 -22.45
C ARG A 556 28.91 3.46 -23.09
N ASN A 557 29.20 2.17 -22.88
CA ASN A 557 30.30 1.46 -23.54
C ASN A 557 29.97 1.04 -24.98
N HIS A 558 28.73 1.29 -25.42
CA HIS A 558 28.25 1.12 -26.79
C HIS A 558 27.60 2.44 -27.23
N GLN A 559 28.42 3.40 -27.66
CA GLN A 559 28.03 4.28 -28.76
C GLN A 559 28.41 3.57 -30.07
N PRO A 560 27.58 2.66 -30.63
CA PRO A 560 27.72 2.36 -32.05
C PRO A 560 27.35 3.63 -32.81
N LYS A 561 28.25 4.11 -33.66
CA LYS A 561 27.85 4.93 -34.81
C LYS A 561 26.89 4.07 -35.62
N ILE A 562 25.58 4.19 -35.40
CA ILE A 562 24.58 3.48 -36.20
C ILE A 562 24.43 4.28 -37.49
N GLN A 563 25.17 3.85 -38.50
CA GLN A 563 24.75 3.98 -39.89
C GLN A 563 23.76 2.83 -40.12
N TRP A 564 22.54 3.16 -40.53
CA TRP A 564 21.50 2.18 -40.79
C TRP A 564 21.84 1.40 -42.06
N THR A 565 22.04 0.09 -41.94
CA THR A 565 21.78 -0.84 -43.04
C THR A 565 20.98 -2.02 -42.51
N LEU A 566 19.73 -2.10 -42.97
CA LEU A 566 18.88 -3.28 -42.79
C LEU A 566 19.43 -4.41 -43.64
N THR A 567 19.81 -5.53 -43.03
CA THR A 567 19.73 -6.82 -43.70
C THR A 567 19.27 -7.90 -42.73
N SER A 568 18.14 -8.50 -43.12
CA SER A 568 17.50 -9.69 -42.55
C SER A 568 18.48 -10.85 -42.46
N CYS A 569 18.47 -11.61 -41.34
CA CYS A 569 18.71 -13.04 -41.43
C CYS A 569 18.10 -13.85 -40.29
N LYS A 570 17.49 -14.96 -40.71
CA LYS A 570 16.65 -15.90 -39.96
C LYS A 570 17.47 -16.79 -39.00
N ASN A 571 16.79 -17.18 -37.92
CA ASN A 571 16.86 -18.43 -37.16
C ASN A 571 18.21 -19.13 -36.93
N LYS A 572 18.61 -19.25 -35.66
CA LYS A 572 19.21 -20.48 -35.10
C LYS A 572 19.03 -20.54 -33.58
N LYS A 573 18.35 -21.61 -33.11
CA LYS A 573 18.30 -22.06 -31.70
C LYS A 573 19.71 -22.36 -31.19
N LYS A 574 20.09 -21.92 -29.99
CA LYS A 574 21.07 -22.63 -29.13
C LYS A 574 21.16 -22.08 -27.69
N ARG A 575 21.01 -23.03 -26.75
CA ARG A 575 21.60 -23.20 -25.40
C ARG A 575 21.81 -21.96 -24.51
N SER A 576 21.15 -22.01 -23.33
CA SER A 576 21.45 -21.22 -22.13
C SER A 576 22.95 -21.20 -21.86
N LYS A 577 23.57 -20.02 -21.99
CA LYS A 577 24.94 -19.76 -21.56
C LYS A 577 24.97 -18.38 -20.90
N THR A 578 25.40 -18.33 -19.65
CA THR A 578 25.80 -17.11 -18.97
C THR A 578 26.81 -16.36 -19.84
N CYS A 579 26.44 -15.18 -20.36
CA CYS A 579 27.36 -14.34 -21.12
C CYS A 579 28.35 -13.67 -20.17
N PHE A 580 29.62 -14.05 -20.27
CA PHE A 580 30.72 -13.28 -19.68
C PHE A 580 31.11 -12.18 -20.65
N PHE A 581 30.89 -10.92 -20.28
CA PHE A 581 31.46 -9.78 -20.99
C PHE A 581 32.81 -9.41 -20.37
N PHE A 582 33.81 -9.20 -21.23
CA PHE A 582 35.00 -8.46 -20.86
C PHE A 582 34.60 -7.00 -20.73
N LEU A 583 34.40 -6.54 -19.50
CA LEU A 583 34.31 -5.12 -19.24
C LEU A 583 35.75 -4.58 -19.25
N CYS A 584 36.17 -3.96 -20.35
CA CYS A 584 37.31 -3.05 -20.31
C CYS A 584 36.88 -1.85 -19.45
N ILE A 585 37.10 -1.92 -18.14
CA ILE A 585 36.87 -0.78 -17.25
C ILE A 585 38.19 -0.26 -16.69
N LEU A 586 38.25 1.07 -16.68
CA LEU A 586 39.02 1.94 -15.79
C LEU A 586 40.47 2.18 -16.20
N TYR A 587 40.68 3.12 -17.11
CA TYR A 587 41.79 4.04 -16.95
C TYR A 587 41.37 5.07 -15.89
N PHE A 588 42.08 5.05 -14.76
CA PHE A 588 41.92 5.98 -13.66
C PHE A 588 42.99 7.05 -13.82
N ASP A 589 42.59 8.26 -14.22
CA ASP A 589 43.34 9.48 -13.91
C ASP A 589 42.71 10.14 -12.67
#